data_AF-A0A3A0DY03-F1
#
_entry.id   AF-A0A3A0DY03-F1
#
_cell.length_a   1.000
_cell.length_b   1.000
_cell.length_c   1.000
_cell.angle_alpha   90.00
_cell.angle_beta   90.00
_cell.angle_gamma   90.00
#
_symmetry.space_group_name_H-M   'P 1'
#
loop_
_entity.id
_entity.type
_entity.pdbx_description
1 polymer ?
#
loop_
_entity_poly.entity_id
_entity_poly.type
_entity_poly.pdbx_seq_one_letter_code
_entity_poly.pdbx_strand_id
1 'polypeptide(L)'
;MSPSRRNKALTATINRIALRYGATPTDHSVEIAAKIGTIVVATSATVVDAIAELGKRAGPVYVAMTNREALRDARRAAEGTKVGVMQPDGEIVRPAGG
;
A
#
# COMPACT_ATOMS: atom_id res chain seq x y z
N MET A 1 -28.46 0.06 -2.10
CA MET A 1 -26.99 -0.05 -2.22
C MET A 1 -26.41 1.17 -1.53
N SER A 2 -25.95 1.04 -0.28
CA SER A 2 -25.48 2.19 0.51
C SER A 2 -24.20 2.75 -0.10
N PRO A 3 -24.03 4.08 -0.20
CA PRO A 3 -22.78 4.65 -0.69
C PRO A 3 -21.68 4.26 0.30
N SER A 4 -20.75 3.40 -0.15
CA SER A 4 -19.59 3.00 0.62
C SER A 4 -18.96 4.24 1.23
N ARG A 5 -18.86 4.26 2.56
CA ARG A 5 -18.28 5.34 3.35
C ARG A 5 -16.87 5.59 2.83
N ARG A 6 -16.74 6.56 1.93
CA ARG A 6 -15.51 6.92 1.22
C ARG A 6 -14.44 7.13 2.27
N ASN A 7 -13.46 6.23 2.36
CA ASN A 7 -12.39 6.35 3.35
C ASN A 7 -11.47 7.48 2.88
N LYS A 8 -11.76 8.72 3.32
CA LYS A 8 -11.03 9.93 2.93
C LYS A 8 -9.52 9.77 3.17
N ALA A 9 -9.11 9.04 4.19
CA ALA A 9 -7.70 8.78 4.49
C ALA A 9 -7.05 7.88 3.43
N LEU A 10 -7.78 6.89 2.91
CA LEU A 10 -7.35 6.05 1.80
C LEU A 10 -7.10 6.90 0.54
N THR A 11 -8.10 7.67 0.11
CA THR A 11 -7.99 8.55 -1.07
C THR A 11 -6.84 9.55 -0.92
N ALA A 12 -6.69 10.19 0.24
CA ALA A 12 -5.60 11.14 0.48
C ALA A 12 -4.22 10.48 0.42
N THR A 13 -4.10 9.24 0.93
CA THR A 13 -2.85 8.47 0.90
C THR A 13 -2.51 8.04 -0.52
N ILE A 14 -3.49 7.55 -1.28
CA ILE A 14 -3.32 7.19 -2.70
C ILE A 14 -2.78 8.39 -3.49
N ASN A 15 -3.45 9.54 -3.39
CA ASN A 15 -3.05 10.74 -4.12
C ASN A 15 -1.63 11.19 -3.76
N ARG A 16 -1.27 11.12 -2.48
CA ARG A 16 0.07 11.51 -2.01
C ARG A 16 1.16 10.59 -2.57
N ILE A 17 0.92 9.28 -2.55
CA ILE A 17 1.88 8.29 -3.06
C ILE A 17 1.98 8.35 -4.58
N ALA A 18 0.84 8.48 -5.27
CA ALA A 18 0.79 8.63 -6.71
C ALA A 18 1.61 9.85 -7.16
N LEU A 19 1.41 11.01 -6.50
CA LEU A 19 2.20 12.22 -6.76
C LEU A 19 3.70 11.98 -6.51
N ARG A 20 4.08 11.36 -5.39
CA ARG A 20 5.48 11.08 -5.05
C ARG A 20 6.18 10.23 -6.11
N TYR A 21 5.47 9.25 -6.66
CA TYR A 21 6.03 8.30 -7.62
C TYR A 21 5.69 8.61 -9.09
N GLY A 22 5.12 9.80 -9.37
CA GLY A 22 4.77 10.22 -10.71
C GLY A 22 3.74 9.32 -11.40
N ALA A 23 2.86 8.69 -10.63
CA ALA A 23 1.77 7.86 -11.10
C ALA A 23 0.46 8.65 -11.12
N THR A 24 -0.47 8.26 -11.99
CA THR A 24 -1.82 8.82 -12.00
C THR A 24 -2.66 8.09 -10.95
N PRO A 25 -3.31 8.81 -10.01
CA PRO A 25 -4.30 8.19 -9.13
C PRO A 25 -5.37 7.51 -9.97
N THR A 26 -5.68 6.26 -9.66
CA THR A 26 -6.79 5.53 -10.28
C THR A 26 -8.04 5.83 -9.46
N ASP A 27 -9.09 6.34 -10.08
CA ASP A 27 -10.21 6.98 -9.37
C ASP A 27 -10.97 6.06 -8.38
N HIS A 28 -10.71 4.75 -8.41
CA HIS A 28 -11.40 3.77 -7.56
C HIS A 28 -10.52 2.61 -7.07
N SER A 29 -9.20 2.64 -7.28
CA SER A 29 -8.34 1.52 -6.91
C SER A 29 -7.44 1.87 -5.72
N VAL A 30 -7.27 0.88 -4.83
CA VAL A 30 -6.24 0.90 -3.77
C VAL A 30 -4.84 0.74 -4.35
N GLU A 31 -4.71 0.48 -5.64
CA GLU A 31 -3.48 0.13 -6.31
C GLU A 31 -2.93 1.27 -7.17
N ILE A 32 -1.63 1.49 -7.05
CA ILE A 32 -0.85 2.46 -7.80
C ILE A 32 0.22 1.70 -8.58
N ALA A 33 0.20 1.84 -9.90
CA ALA A 33 1.27 1.37 -10.77
C ALA A 33 2.36 2.44 -10.85
N ALA A 34 3.49 2.19 -10.19
CA ALA A 34 4.63 3.09 -10.16
C ALA A 34 5.85 2.47 -10.86
N LYS A 35 6.83 3.30 -11.24
CA LYS A 35 8.09 2.81 -11.82
C LYS A 35 8.85 1.84 -10.89
N ILE A 36 8.66 1.99 -9.59
CA ILE A 36 9.28 1.12 -8.58
C ILE A 36 8.56 -0.21 -8.40
N GLY A 37 7.37 -0.40 -8.99
CA GLY A 37 6.54 -1.59 -8.84
C GLY A 37 5.08 -1.27 -8.53
N THR A 38 4.35 -2.30 -8.11
CA THR A 38 2.95 -2.15 -7.67
C THR A 38 2.89 -1.75 -6.20
N ILE A 39 2.08 -0.73 -5.89
CA ILE A 39 1.85 -0.27 -4.52
C ILE A 39 0.36 -0.42 -4.21
N VAL A 40 0.01 -1.12 -3.12
CA VAL A 40 -1.37 -1.19 -2.61
C VAL A 40 -1.48 -0.41 -1.32
N VAL A 41 -2.43 0.52 -1.25
CA VAL A 41 -2.74 1.32 -0.06
C VAL A 41 -3.74 0.56 0.81
N ALA A 42 -3.36 0.28 2.06
CA ALA A 42 -4.14 -0.52 2.99
C ALA A 42 -4.44 0.21 4.31
N THR A 43 -5.49 -0.25 4.98
CA THR A 43 -5.81 0.08 6.37
C THR A 43 -5.32 -1.05 7.28
N SER A 44 -5.31 -0.83 8.60
CA SER A 44 -5.03 -1.89 9.58
C SER A 44 -5.94 -3.12 9.39
N ALA A 45 -7.18 -2.91 8.96
CA ALA A 45 -8.14 -4.00 8.71
C ALA A 45 -7.88 -4.81 7.43
N THR A 46 -7.08 -4.30 6.49
CA THR A 46 -6.90 -4.90 5.15
C THR A 46 -5.46 -5.28 4.83
N VAL A 47 -4.51 -4.94 5.73
CA VAL A 47 -3.07 -5.09 5.47
C VAL A 47 -2.63 -6.53 5.28
N VAL A 48 -3.19 -7.47 6.05
CA VAL A 48 -2.82 -8.90 5.97
C VAL A 48 -3.22 -9.49 4.63
N ASP A 49 -4.47 -9.26 4.21
CA ASP A 49 -4.97 -9.72 2.90
C ASP A 49 -4.20 -9.07 1.75
N ALA A 50 -3.92 -7.76 1.86
CA ALA A 50 -3.13 -7.04 0.86
C ALA A 50 -1.72 -7.63 0.70
N ILE A 51 -1.04 -7.95 1.80
CA ILE A 51 0.29 -8.59 1.78
C ILE A 51 0.21 -9.98 1.15
N ALA A 52 -0.79 -10.78 1.52
CA ALA A 52 -0.97 -12.13 0.97
C ALA A 52 -1.19 -12.11 -0.55
N GLU A 53 -2.02 -11.18 -1.05
CA GLU A 53 -2.26 -11.02 -2.48
C GLU A 53 -1.04 -10.46 -3.23
N LEU A 54 -0.36 -9.46 -2.66
CA LEU A 54 0.87 -8.92 -3.25
C LEU A 54 1.99 -9.97 -3.33
N GLY A 55 2.12 -10.83 -2.32
CA GLY A 55 3.14 -11.89 -2.27
C GLY A 55 3.08 -12.85 -3.47
N LYS A 56 1.90 -13.03 -4.06
CA LYS A 56 1.69 -13.89 -5.25
C LYS A 56 2.12 -13.23 -6.56
N ARG A 57 2.24 -11.90 -6.61
CA ARG A 57 2.54 -11.15 -7.84
C ARG A 57 4.02 -11.19 -8.19
N ALA A 58 4.36 -11.12 -9.47
CA ALA A 58 5.76 -10.99 -9.90
C ALA A 58 6.28 -9.56 -9.73
N GLY A 59 7.61 -9.41 -9.62
CA GLY A 59 8.27 -8.11 -9.50
C GLY A 59 8.16 -7.46 -8.11
N PRO A 60 8.68 -6.23 -7.97
CA PRO A 60 8.62 -5.48 -6.73
C PRO A 60 7.19 -5.07 -6.39
N VAL A 61 6.80 -5.32 -5.14
CA VAL A 61 5.47 -5.03 -4.62
C VAL A 61 5.56 -4.39 -3.25
N TYR A 62 4.67 -3.44 -2.98
CA TYR A 62 4.65 -2.67 -1.74
C TYR A 62 3.25 -2.54 -1.18
N VAL A 63 3.14 -2.62 0.14
CA VAL A 63 1.95 -2.19 0.87
C VAL A 63 2.24 -0.85 1.55
N ALA A 64 1.35 0.13 1.37
CA ALA A 64 1.44 1.44 2.00
C ALA A 64 0.30 1.62 3.00
N MET A 65 0.63 2.02 4.22
CA MET A 65 -0.39 2.20 5.26
C MET A 65 -1.05 3.58 5.18
N THR A 66 -2.33 3.65 5.53
CA THR A 66 -3.07 4.92 5.64
C THR A 66 -2.76 5.69 6.94
N ASN A 67 -2.16 5.04 7.93
CA ASN A 67 -1.70 5.66 9.18
C ASN A 67 -0.36 5.05 9.63
N ARG A 68 0.39 5.78 10.47
CA ARG A 68 1.69 5.32 10.98
C ARG A 68 1.57 4.27 12.09
N GLU A 69 0.47 4.29 12.85
CA GLU A 69 0.23 3.36 13.96
C GLU A 69 0.21 1.89 13.50
N ALA A 70 -0.31 1.63 12.29
CA ALA A 70 -0.38 0.28 11.74
C ALA A 70 0.93 -0.20 11.06
N LEU A 71 2.00 0.60 11.05
CA LEU A 71 3.26 0.21 10.40
C LEU A 71 3.94 -0.96 11.09
N ARG A 72 3.83 -1.05 12.43
CA ARG A 72 4.43 -2.16 13.18
C ARG A 72 3.81 -3.49 12.74
N ASP A 73 2.48 -3.54 12.64
CA ASP A 73 1.74 -4.74 12.24
C ASP A 73 1.99 -5.06 10.77
N ALA A 74 2.05 -4.05 9.90
CA ALA A 74 2.39 -4.23 8.49
C ALA A 74 3.79 -4.83 8.30
N ARG A 75 4.79 -4.34 9.05
CA ARG A 75 6.16 -4.87 9.00
C ARG A 75 6.20 -6.33 9.42
N ARG A 76 5.53 -6.67 10.53
CA ARG A 76 5.44 -8.04 11.05
C ARG A 76 4.72 -8.97 10.08
N ALA A 77 3.58 -8.55 9.52
CA ALA A 77 2.81 -9.35 8.56
C ALA A 77 3.60 -9.61 7.27
N ALA A 78 4.46 -8.68 6.86
CA ALA A 78 5.29 -8.87 5.70
C ALA A 78 6.53 -9.75 5.97
N GLU A 79 6.90 -10.05 7.22
CA GLU A 79 8.11 -10.85 7.55
C GLU A 79 8.08 -12.19 6.81
N GLY A 80 9.22 -12.59 6.24
CA GLY A 80 9.31 -13.80 5.41
C GLY A 80 8.65 -13.70 4.02
N THR A 81 8.02 -12.57 3.69
CA THR A 81 7.53 -12.28 2.33
C THR A 81 8.47 -11.33 1.57
N LYS A 82 8.29 -11.22 0.26
CA LYS A 82 9.00 -10.22 -0.57
C LYS A 82 8.37 -8.82 -0.55
N VAL A 83 7.27 -8.63 0.17
CA VAL A 83 6.48 -7.39 0.13
C VAL A 83 7.19 -6.29 0.91
N GLY A 84 7.42 -5.15 0.24
CA GLY A 84 7.92 -3.94 0.89
C GLY A 84 6.83 -3.21 1.66
N VAL A 85 7.22 -2.40 2.64
CA VAL A 85 6.28 -1.63 3.48
C VAL A 85 6.60 -0.15 3.38
N MET A 86 5.55 0.65 3.18
CA MET A 86 5.61 2.10 3.06
C MET A 86 4.78 2.82 4.11
N GLN A 87 5.26 3.99 4.51
CA GLN A 87 4.52 4.99 5.28
C GLN A 87 3.38 5.63 4.45
N PRO A 88 2.45 6.37 5.10
CA PRO A 88 1.41 7.11 4.40
C PRO A 88 1.92 8.20 3.44
N ASP A 89 3.17 8.66 3.60
CA ASP A 89 3.85 9.60 2.70
C ASP A 89 4.57 8.92 1.54
N GLY A 90 4.54 7.58 1.48
CA GLY A 90 5.22 6.78 0.47
C GLY A 90 6.70 6.53 0.78
N GLU A 91 7.22 6.93 1.95
CA GLU A 91 8.56 6.54 2.39
C GLU A 91 8.62 5.02 2.60
N ILE A 92 9.64 4.37 2.04
CA ILE A 92 9.87 2.93 2.18
C ILE A 92 10.54 2.68 3.54
N VAL A 93 9.82 2.02 4.46
CA VAL A 93 10.34 1.60 5.78
C VAL A 93 10.78 0.14 5.82
N ARG A 94 10.47 -0.58 4.74
CA ARG A 94 11.04 -1.88 4.44
C ARG A 94 11.08 -2.04 2.91
N PRO A 95 12.26 -2.29 2.32
CA PRO A 95 12.36 -2.50 0.88
C PRO A 95 11.58 -3.76 0.45
N ALA A 96 11.06 -3.74 -0.78
CA ALA A 96 10.59 -4.96 -1.43
C ALA A 96 11.79 -5.80 -1.85
N GLY A 97 11.64 -7.11 -1.79
CA GLY A 97 12.73 -8.07 -2.03
C GLY A 97 12.84 -9.08 -0.89
N GLY A 98 13.22 -10.30 -1.28
CA GLY A 98 13.77 -11.33 -0.39
C GLY A 98 15.26 -11.41 -0.64
#